data_AF-A0A645GGX6-F1
#
_entry.id   AF-A0A645GGX6-F1
#
_cell.length_a   1.000
_cell.length_b   1.000
_cell.length_c   1.000
_cell.angle_alpha   90.00
_cell.angle_beta   90.00
_cell.angle_gamma   90.00
#
_symmetry.space_group_name_H-M   'P 1'
#
loop_
_entity.id
_entity.type
_entity.pdbx_description
1 polymer ?
#
loop_
_entity_poly.entity_id
_entity_poly.type
_entity_poly.pdbx_seq_one_letter_code
_entity_poly.pdbx_strand_id
1 'polypeptide(L)'
;MRRSGELLAAFRKISCPIAIFHGAEDPHPAAGVIEPLEDMAPEFHIFQRCGHTPWREKHARERFLKAIAIFCRLEKSADGYIVE
;
A
#
# COMPACT_ATOMS: atom_id res chain seq x y z
N MET A 1 16.66 3.57 -12.20
CA MET A 1 15.47 4.20 -11.59
C MET A 1 15.73 4.83 -10.22
N ARG A 2 16.17 4.11 -9.16
CA ARG A 2 16.44 4.77 -7.85
C ARG A 2 17.55 5.83 -7.94
N ARG A 3 18.72 5.48 -8.49
CA ARG A 3 19.85 6.40 -8.64
C ARG A 3 19.56 7.59 -9.57
N SER A 4 18.70 7.37 -10.58
CA SER A 4 18.34 8.37 -11.58
C SER A 4 17.18 9.30 -11.14
N GLY A 5 16.48 8.98 -10.05
CA GLY A 5 15.29 9.74 -9.60
C GLY A 5 14.04 9.56 -10.47
N GLU A 6 14.13 8.82 -11.57
CA GLU A 6 13.03 8.64 -12.55
C GLU A 6 11.77 8.06 -11.92
N LEU A 7 11.92 7.18 -10.92
CA LEU A 7 10.77 6.59 -10.22
C LEU A 7 9.98 7.68 -9.48
N LEU A 8 10.65 8.55 -8.73
CA LEU A 8 9.99 9.64 -8.01
C LEU A 8 9.38 10.66 -8.98
N ALA A 9 10.06 10.94 -10.09
CA ALA A 9 9.51 11.79 -11.14
C ALA A 9 8.24 11.22 -11.78
N ALA A 10 8.14 9.89 -11.91
CA ALA A 10 6.92 9.22 -12.37
C ALA A 10 5.80 9.30 -11.32
N PHE A 11 6.11 9.02 -10.05
CA PHE A 11 5.15 9.13 -8.95
C PHE A 11 4.52 10.53 -8.89
N ARG A 12 5.30 11.60 -9.04
CA ARG A 12 4.81 13.01 -9.03
C ARG A 12 3.78 13.36 -10.10
N LYS A 13 3.56 12.49 -11.09
CA LYS A 13 2.54 12.68 -12.13
C LYS A 13 1.21 12.03 -11.78
N ILE A 14 1.14 11.25 -10.69
CA ILE A 14 -0.11 10.62 -10.22
C ILE A 14 -1.00 11.72 -9.64
N SER A 15 -2.22 11.82 -10.15
CA SER A 15 -3.21 12.85 -9.77
C SER A 15 -4.34 12.33 -8.89
N CYS A 16 -4.35 11.02 -8.58
CA CYS A 16 -5.33 10.40 -7.70
C CYS A 16 -4.72 10.12 -6.31
N PRO A 17 -5.56 9.89 -5.28
CA PRO A 17 -5.07 9.44 -3.99
C PRO A 17 -4.21 8.19 -4.10
N ILE A 18 -3.18 8.10 -3.27
CA ILE A 18 -2.22 6.99 -3.24
C ILE A 18 -2.27 6.34 -1.87
N ALA A 19 -2.29 5.00 -1.83
CA ALA A 19 -2.07 4.22 -0.62
C ALA A 19 -0.89 3.26 -0.80
N ILE A 20 -0.10 3.07 0.25
CA ILE A 20 1.02 2.15 0.32
C ILE A 20 0.75 1.11 1.41
N PHE A 21 0.79 -0.16 1.01
CA PHE A 21 0.56 -1.32 1.88
C PHE A 21 1.87 -2.07 2.06
N HIS A 22 2.35 -2.22 3.29
CA HIS A 22 3.68 -2.77 3.55
C HIS A 22 3.72 -3.67 4.79
N GLY A 23 4.50 -4.74 4.73
CA GLY A 23 4.75 -5.59 5.90
C GLY A 23 5.79 -4.98 6.83
N ALA A 24 5.61 -5.12 8.14
CA ALA A 24 6.60 -4.66 9.12
C ALA A 24 7.89 -5.50 9.11
N GLU A 25 7.82 -6.73 8.60
CA GLU A 25 8.91 -7.72 8.53
C GLU A 25 9.36 -7.95 7.08
N ASP A 26 9.01 -7.06 6.15
CA ASP A 26 9.55 -7.09 4.78
C ASP A 26 11.08 -6.90 4.83
N PRO A 27 11.88 -7.72 4.12
CA PRO A 27 13.33 -7.54 4.03
C PRO A 27 13.74 -6.18 3.46
N HIS A 28 12.85 -5.48 2.75
CA HIS A 28 13.02 -4.11 2.31
C HIS A 28 12.35 -3.17 3.32
N PRO A 29 13.10 -2.30 4.03
CA PRO A 29 12.52 -1.45 5.06
C PRO A 29 11.47 -0.48 4.51
N ALA A 30 10.35 -0.34 5.24
CA ALA A 30 9.26 0.57 4.88
C ALA A 30 9.76 2.02 4.70
N ALA A 31 10.67 2.48 5.57
CA ALA A 31 11.28 3.81 5.50
C ALA A 31 11.88 4.12 4.12
N GLY A 32 12.53 3.14 3.49
CA GLY A 32 13.12 3.28 2.15
C GLY A 32 12.09 3.40 1.01
N VAL A 33 10.80 3.32 1.32
CA VAL A 33 9.66 3.56 0.42
C VAL A 33 8.86 4.79 0.85
N ILE A 34 8.65 4.95 2.17
CA ILE A 34 7.85 6.03 2.78
C ILE A 34 8.53 7.39 2.61
N GLU A 35 9.76 7.53 3.10
CA GLU A 35 10.46 8.83 3.18
C GLU A 35 10.55 9.53 1.81
N PRO A 36 10.87 8.83 0.69
CA PRO A 36 10.93 9.47 -0.61
C PRO A 36 9.58 9.96 -1.17
N LEU A 37 8.47 9.51 -0.59
CA LEU A 37 7.10 9.77 -1.04
C LEU A 37 6.31 10.64 -0.06
N GLU A 38 6.89 11.08 1.07
CA GLU A 38 6.20 11.87 2.10
C GLU A 38 5.55 13.15 1.56
N ASP A 39 6.24 13.86 0.66
CA ASP A 39 5.74 15.08 0.02
C ASP A 39 4.45 14.87 -0.80
N MET A 40 4.14 13.63 -1.14
CA MET A 40 2.97 13.25 -1.92
C MET A 40 1.76 12.92 -1.04
N ALA A 41 1.96 12.93 0.28
CA ALA A 41 0.96 12.60 1.30
C ALA A 41 0.14 11.32 1.03
N PRO A 42 0.78 10.16 0.72
CA PRO A 42 0.03 8.92 0.55
C PRO A 42 -0.48 8.38 1.90
N GLU A 43 -1.55 7.58 1.86
CA GLU A 43 -2.00 6.81 3.02
C GLU A 43 -1.08 5.60 3.23
N PHE A 44 -0.63 5.36 4.47
CA PHE A 44 0.28 4.27 4.78
C PHE A 44 -0.37 3.22 5.66
N HIS A 45 -0.27 1.95 5.26
CA HIS A 45 -0.75 0.81 6.01
C HIS A 45 0.39 -0.18 6.29
N ILE A 46 0.83 -0.22 7.55
CA ILE A 46 1.87 -1.13 8.01
C ILE A 46 1.25 -2.35 8.72
N PHE A 47 1.53 -3.53 8.22
CA PHE A 47 1.01 -4.80 8.75
C PHE A 47 2.06 -5.48 9.63
N GLN A 48 1.77 -5.58 10.93
CA GLN A 48 2.58 -6.37 11.86
C GLN A 48 2.49 -7.87 11.56
N ARG A 49 3.55 -8.64 11.81
CA ARG A 49 3.61 -10.09 11.52
C ARG A 49 3.37 -10.39 10.04
N CYS A 50 3.99 -9.58 9.19
CA CYS A 50 3.83 -9.60 7.75
C CYS A 50 5.16 -9.28 7.08
N GLY A 51 5.59 -10.14 6.15
CA GLY A 51 6.68 -9.87 5.23
C GLY A 51 6.20 -9.19 3.94
N HIS A 52 6.77 -9.61 2.81
CA HIS A 52 6.63 -8.93 1.53
C HIS A 52 5.24 -9.02 0.87
N THR A 53 4.41 -9.99 1.26
CA THR A 53 3.16 -10.28 0.54
C THR A 53 1.93 -10.24 1.44
N PRO A 54 1.47 -9.04 1.87
CA PRO A 54 0.33 -8.90 2.78
C PRO A 54 -0.93 -9.69 2.36
N TRP A 55 -1.22 -9.78 1.06
CA TRP A 55 -2.39 -10.50 0.54
C TRP A 55 -2.31 -12.03 0.66
N ARG A 56 -1.13 -12.61 0.89
CA ARG A 56 -0.90 -14.07 1.02
C ARG A 56 -0.66 -14.50 2.46
N GLU A 57 -0.46 -13.56 3.37
CA GLU A 57 -0.02 -13.86 4.73
C GLU A 57 -1.17 -13.95 5.71
N LYS A 58 -1.22 -15.04 6.49
CA LYS A 58 -2.34 -15.37 7.40
C LYS A 58 -2.69 -14.26 8.38
N HIS A 59 -1.71 -13.51 8.87
CA HIS A 59 -1.92 -12.46 9.89
C HIS A 59 -2.23 -11.09 9.30
N ALA A 60 -2.04 -10.92 7.99
CA ALA A 60 -2.15 -9.63 7.31
C ALA A 60 -3.28 -9.58 6.29
N ARG A 61 -3.62 -10.71 5.65
CA ARG A 61 -4.53 -10.77 4.51
C ARG A 61 -5.86 -10.09 4.76
N GLU A 62 -6.53 -10.38 5.87
CA GLU A 62 -7.84 -9.78 6.16
C GLU A 62 -7.75 -8.27 6.37
N ARG A 63 -6.72 -7.81 7.10
CA ARG A 63 -6.48 -6.38 7.34
C ARG A 63 -6.12 -5.66 6.05
N PHE A 64 -5.30 -6.28 5.20
CA PHE A 64 -4.93 -5.77 3.89
C PHE A 64 -6.15 -5.61 2.99
N LEU A 65 -6.97 -6.66 2.84
CA LEU A 65 -8.19 -6.61 2.03
C LEU A 65 -9.17 -5.56 2.54
N LYS A 66 -9.34 -5.44 3.87
CA LYS A 66 -10.17 -4.41 4.48
C LYS A 66 -9.64 -3.00 4.19
N ALA A 67 -8.33 -2.79 4.29
CA ALA A 67 -7.72 -1.49 4.04
C ALA A 67 -7.86 -1.07 2.57
N ILE A 68 -7.66 -1.99 1.62
CA ILE A 68 -7.94 -1.74 0.19
C ILE A 68 -9.40 -1.39 -0.03
N ALA A 69 -10.33 -2.15 0.56
CA ALA A 69 -11.76 -1.87 0.40
C ALA A 69 -12.13 -0.48 0.90
N ILE A 70 -11.63 -0.07 2.07
CA ILE A 70 -11.87 1.27 2.61
C ILE A 70 -11.27 2.34 1.69
N PHE A 71 -10.00 2.18 1.30
CA PHE A 71 -9.30 3.15 0.46
C PHE A 71 -9.98 3.35 -0.90
N CYS A 72 -10.38 2.24 -1.54
CA CYS A 72 -11.07 2.24 -2.82
C CYS A 72 -12.58 2.48 -2.71
N ARG A 73 -13.12 2.69 -1.51
CA ARG A 73 -14.57 2.85 -1.24
C ARG A 73 -15.41 1.69 -1.80
N LEU A 74 -14.91 0.46 -1.66
CA LEU A 74 -15.59 -0.74 -2.11
C LEU A 74 -16.66 -1.18 -1.12
N GLU A 75 -17.82 -1.55 -1.61
CA GLU A 75 -18.87 -2.18 -0.80
C GLU A 75 -18.59 -3.68 -0.63
N LYS A 76 -19.03 -4.23 0.50
CA LYS A 76 -18.88 -5.65 0.79
C LYS A 76 -20.13 -6.41 0.34
N SER A 77 -19.99 -7.32 -0.62
CA SER A 77 -21.04 -8.24 -1.08
C SER A 77 -20.83 -9.65 -0.50
N ALA A 78 -21.78 -10.55 -0.74
CA ALA A 78 -21.69 -11.96 -0.37
C ALA A 78 -20.49 -12.66 -1.04
N ASP A 79 -20.05 -12.18 -2.21
CA ASP A 79 -18.98 -12.77 -3.02
C ASP A 79 -17.63 -12.03 -2.87
N GLY A 80 -17.55 -10.93 -2.12
CA GLY A 80 -16.32 -10.17 -1.93
C GLY A 80 -16.51 -8.67 -1.78
N TYR A 81 -15.60 -7.87 -2.36
CA TYR A 81 -15.69 -6.41 -2.42
C TYR A 81 -16.01 -5.97 -3.85
N ILE A 82 -16.94 -5.04 -4.03
CA ILE A 82 -17.39 -4.49 -5.31
C ILE A 82 -17.15 -2.97 -5.37
N VAL A 83 -16.77 -2.48 -6.54
CA VAL A 83 -16.66 -1.04 -6.82
C VAL A 83 -18.06 -0.56 -7.19
N GLU A 84 -18.51 0.59 -6.65
CA GLU A 84 -19.68 1.30 -7.21
C GLU A 84 -19.47 1.68 -8.68
#